data_AF-A0A2E1YVG8-F1
#
_entry.id   AF-A0A2E1YVG8-F1
#
_cell.length_a   1.000
_cell.length_b   1.000
_cell.length_c   1.000
_cell.angle_alpha   90.00
_cell.angle_beta   90.00
_cell.angle_gamma   90.00
#
_symmetry.space_group_name_H-M   'P 1'
#
loop_
_entity.id
_entity.type
_entity.pdbx_description
1 polymer ?
#
loop_
_entity_poly.entity_id
_entity_poly.type
_entity_poly.pdbx_seq_one_letter_code
_entity_poly.pdbx_strand_id
1 'polypeptide(L)'
;MAVYTQLSEVEIKKILDGYDLGSFISYKGIKDGIENTNYLIVTNKKKLILTIFENRVKNSNLPFFLKLMNHSKKFGVKCPEPLKDKSKNFINIINSKRYSIFTFLEGNSKKRWSGEACYKVGRALANFHKVNKNLKIKIKNDFSVSFWEKLFLIIKKKKNL
;
A
#
# COMPACT_ATOMS: atom_id res chain seq x y z
N MET A 1 14.61 9.32 -4.01
CA MET A 1 14.00 8.86 -5.28
C MET A 1 13.15 7.63 -4.93
N ALA A 2 11.83 7.67 -5.15
CA ALA A 2 10.89 6.64 -4.64
C ALA A 2 10.64 5.43 -5.57
N VAL A 3 11.15 5.48 -6.80
CA VAL A 3 11.05 4.40 -7.77
C VAL A 3 12.36 3.63 -7.70
N TYR A 4 12.36 2.55 -6.91
CA TYR A 4 13.51 1.66 -6.75
C TYR A 4 13.55 0.58 -7.82
N THR A 5 12.37 0.11 -8.25
CA THR A 5 12.22 -0.92 -9.28
C THR A 5 11.68 -0.30 -10.56
N GLN A 6 12.53 -0.13 -11.56
CA GLN A 6 12.12 0.35 -12.87
C GLN A 6 11.48 -0.79 -13.66
N LEU A 7 10.24 -0.61 -14.10
CA LEU A 7 9.56 -1.54 -15.00
C LEU A 7 9.45 -0.93 -16.39
N SER A 8 9.76 -1.74 -17.40
CA SER A 8 9.49 -1.45 -18.80
C SER A 8 7.99 -1.50 -19.10
N GLU A 9 7.56 -0.86 -20.18
CA GLU A 9 6.17 -0.94 -20.65
C GLU A 9 5.74 -2.40 -20.92
N VAL A 10 6.66 -3.22 -21.44
CA VAL A 10 6.43 -4.65 -21.71
C VAL A 10 6.11 -5.41 -20.42
N GLU A 11 6.88 -5.17 -19.35
CA GLU A 11 6.61 -5.77 -18.04
C GLU A 11 5.29 -5.31 -17.44
N ILE A 12 4.95 -4.02 -17.58
CA ILE A 12 3.66 -3.48 -17.12
C ILE A 12 2.50 -4.15 -17.87
N LYS A 13 2.58 -4.25 -19.20
CA LYS A 13 1.55 -4.93 -20.00
C LYS A 13 1.40 -6.40 -19.57
N LYS A 14 2.52 -7.11 -19.41
CA LYS A 14 2.52 -8.50 -18.92
C LYS A 14 1.86 -8.65 -17.54
N ILE A 15 2.06 -7.70 -16.64
CA ILE A 15 1.35 -7.67 -15.35
C ILE A 15 -0.16 -7.50 -15.58
N LEU A 16 -0.56 -6.56 -16.44
CA LEU A 16 -1.98 -6.25 -16.67
C LEU A 16 -2.74 -7.37 -17.38
N ASP A 17 -2.07 -8.21 -18.18
CA ASP A 17 -2.67 -9.39 -18.81
C ASP A 17 -3.23 -10.39 -17.79
N GLY A 18 -2.72 -10.37 -16.57
CA GLY A 18 -3.22 -11.15 -15.44
C GLY A 18 -4.57 -10.67 -14.88
N TYR A 19 -5.14 -9.57 -15.37
CA TYR A 19 -6.34 -8.95 -14.80
C TYR A 19 -7.37 -8.57 -15.88
N ASP A 20 -8.61 -8.29 -15.49
CA ASP A 20 -9.61 -7.65 -16.36
C ASP A 20 -9.73 -6.15 -16.01
N LEU A 21 -8.85 -5.36 -16.62
CA LEU A 21 -8.70 -3.92 -16.30
C LEU A 21 -8.92 -3.01 -17.52
N GLY A 22 -9.21 -3.58 -18.69
CA GLY A 22 -9.27 -2.85 -19.96
C GLY A 22 -7.92 -2.77 -20.66
N SER A 23 -7.86 -2.03 -21.77
CA SER A 23 -6.65 -1.85 -22.56
C SER A 23 -5.73 -0.82 -21.93
N PHE A 24 -4.44 -1.15 -21.86
CA PHE A 24 -3.38 -0.25 -21.41
C PHE A 24 -3.32 1.02 -22.28
N ILE A 25 -3.22 2.19 -21.65
CA ILE A 25 -3.01 3.47 -22.34
C ILE A 25 -1.63 4.04 -21.98
N SER A 26 -1.33 4.17 -20.69
CA SER A 26 -0.07 4.76 -20.23
C SER A 26 0.25 4.36 -18.80
N TYR A 27 1.51 4.60 -18.40
CA TYR A 27 1.94 4.49 -17.02
C TYR A 27 2.93 5.59 -16.63
N LYS A 28 2.99 5.89 -15.33
CA LYS A 28 3.92 6.88 -14.77
C LYS A 28 4.37 6.47 -13.38
N GLY A 29 5.67 6.43 -13.15
CA GLY A 29 6.25 6.24 -11.81
C GLY A 29 5.96 7.42 -10.88
N ILE A 30 5.57 7.13 -9.64
CA ILE A 30 5.27 8.12 -8.60
C ILE A 30 6.52 8.30 -7.73
N LYS A 31 7.04 9.53 -7.69
CA LYS A 31 8.33 9.85 -7.05
C LYS A 31 8.24 10.25 -5.57
N ASP A 32 7.03 10.37 -5.03
CA ASP A 32 6.78 10.90 -3.67
C ASP A 32 6.74 9.81 -2.58
N GLY A 33 7.00 8.55 -2.93
CA GLY A 33 7.04 7.44 -1.97
C GLY A 33 8.32 7.38 -1.12
N ILE A 34 8.24 6.75 0.04
CA ILE A 34 9.41 6.56 0.92
C ILE A 34 9.97 5.13 0.77
N GLU A 35 9.09 4.14 0.60
CA GLU A 35 9.49 2.73 0.77
C GLU A 35 9.16 1.85 -0.42
N ASN A 36 8.03 2.06 -1.09
CA ASN A 36 7.59 1.20 -2.18
C ASN A 36 7.68 1.92 -3.52
N THR A 37 7.98 1.16 -4.56
CA THR A 37 7.85 1.67 -5.92
C THR A 37 6.37 1.66 -6.32
N ASN A 38 5.86 2.82 -6.74
CA ASN A 38 4.47 2.97 -7.17
C ASN A 38 4.39 3.50 -8.61
N TYR A 39 3.49 2.92 -9.39
CA TYR A 39 3.14 3.37 -10.74
C TYR A 39 1.65 3.71 -10.82
N LEU A 40 1.34 4.90 -11.34
CA LEU A 40 0.00 5.20 -11.85
C LEU A 40 -0.14 4.53 -13.21
N ILE A 41 -1.15 3.66 -13.35
CA ILE A 41 -1.51 3.02 -14.61
C ILE A 41 -2.84 3.62 -15.09
N VAL A 42 -2.92 3.97 -16.36
CA VAL A 42 -4.14 4.43 -17.01
C VAL A 42 -4.56 3.37 -18.03
N THR A 43 -5.79 2.90 -17.90
CA THR A 43 -6.45 2.05 -18.91
C THR A 43 -7.64 2.79 -19.51
N ASN A 44 -8.22 2.24 -20.58
CA ASN A 44 -9.46 2.78 -21.16
C ASN A 44 -10.67 2.69 -20.22
N LYS A 45 -10.63 1.84 -19.18
CA LYS A 45 -11.72 1.70 -18.21
C LYS A 45 -11.49 2.54 -16.95
N LYS A 46 -10.25 2.67 -16.46
CA LYS A 46 -9.96 3.26 -15.13
C LYS A 46 -8.48 3.57 -14.91
N LYS A 47 -8.22 4.40 -13.89
CA LYS A 47 -6.89 4.60 -13.30
C LYS A 47 -6.64 3.60 -12.17
N LEU A 48 -5.40 3.19 -12.02
CA LEU A 48 -4.96 2.19 -11.06
C LEU A 48 -3.60 2.55 -10.46
N ILE A 49 -3.28 1.98 -9.31
CA ILE A 49 -1.95 2.03 -8.72
C ILE A 49 -1.34 0.63 -8.72
N LEU A 50 -0.21 0.45 -9.39
CA LEU A 50 0.63 -0.73 -9.22
C LEU A 50 1.68 -0.40 -8.15
N THR A 51 1.74 -1.22 -7.10
CA THR A 51 2.75 -1.10 -6.04
C THR A 51 3.64 -2.33 -6.06
N ILE A 52 4.95 -2.11 -6.13
CA ILE A 52 5.98 -3.12 -5.93
C ILE A 52 6.49 -2.94 -4.50
N PHE A 53 6.40 -4.00 -3.70
CA PHE A 53 6.82 -4.00 -2.31
C PHE A 53 8.33 -4.19 -2.22
N GLU A 54 9.02 -3.19 -1.69
CA GLU A 54 10.47 -3.23 -1.50
C GLU A 54 10.83 -3.78 -0.11
N ASN A 55 12.12 -3.82 0.22
CA ASN A 55 12.70 -4.62 1.30
C ASN A 55 12.28 -4.26 2.74
N ARG A 56 11.53 -3.17 2.97
CA ARG A 56 11.17 -2.73 4.33
C ARG A 56 9.93 -3.42 4.90
N VAL A 57 9.05 -3.93 4.03
CA VAL A 57 7.87 -4.69 4.47
C VAL A 57 8.22 -6.16 4.52
N LYS A 58 8.12 -6.79 5.70
CA LYS A 58 8.20 -8.25 5.82
C LYS A 58 7.13 -8.86 4.93
N ASN A 59 7.55 -9.64 3.95
CA ASN A 59 6.68 -10.31 3.00
C ASN A 59 5.54 -11.10 3.66
N SER A 60 5.78 -11.66 4.85
CA SER A 60 4.78 -12.37 5.66
C SER A 60 3.65 -11.48 6.18
N ASN A 61 3.85 -10.16 6.26
CA ASN A 61 2.85 -9.21 6.74
C ASN A 61 1.94 -8.69 5.60
N LEU A 62 2.32 -8.85 4.32
CA LEU A 62 1.53 -8.36 3.19
C LEU A 62 0.09 -8.90 3.17
N PRO A 63 -0.18 -10.20 3.43
CA PRO A 63 -1.55 -10.70 3.50
C PRO A 63 -2.41 -9.99 4.56
N PHE A 64 -1.82 -9.59 5.69
CA PHE A 64 -2.53 -8.83 6.72
C PHE A 64 -2.97 -7.46 6.20
N PHE A 65 -2.07 -6.69 5.59
CA PHE A 65 -2.36 -5.33 5.11
C PHE A 65 -3.42 -5.33 4.01
N LEU A 66 -3.31 -6.24 3.04
CA LEU A 66 -4.26 -6.34 1.93
C LEU A 66 -5.63 -6.81 2.42
N LYS A 67 -5.67 -7.77 3.35
CA LYS A 67 -6.94 -8.24 3.94
C LYS A 67 -7.62 -7.15 4.77
N LEU A 68 -6.85 -6.39 5.56
CA LEU A 68 -7.36 -5.24 6.31
C LEU A 68 -7.92 -4.16 5.38
N MET A 69 -7.20 -3.83 4.31
CA MET A 69 -7.63 -2.83 3.33
C MET A 69 -8.89 -3.26 2.59
N ASN A 70 -8.91 -4.50 2.07
CA ASN A 70 -10.08 -5.08 1.41
C ASN A 70 -11.31 -5.13 2.34
N HIS A 71 -11.12 -5.53 3.59
CA HIS A 71 -12.18 -5.53 4.60
C HIS A 71 -12.70 -4.10 4.85
N SER A 72 -11.80 -3.15 5.09
CA SER A 72 -12.16 -1.75 5.33
C SER A 72 -12.98 -1.18 4.17
N LYS A 73 -12.56 -1.44 2.93
CA LYS A 73 -13.29 -1.02 1.72
C LYS A 73 -14.69 -1.62 1.67
N LYS A 74 -14.82 -2.92 1.90
CA LYS A 74 -16.11 -3.64 1.91
C LYS A 74 -17.11 -3.03 2.91
N PHE A 75 -16.62 -2.50 4.03
CA PHE A 75 -17.42 -1.84 5.05
C PHE A 75 -17.46 -0.31 4.93
N GLY A 76 -17.21 0.23 3.73
CA GLY A 76 -17.48 1.63 3.40
C GLY A 76 -16.37 2.63 3.77
N VAL A 77 -15.19 2.16 4.19
CA VAL A 77 -14.03 3.05 4.33
C VAL A 77 -13.57 3.51 2.95
N LYS A 78 -13.39 4.82 2.78
CA LYS A 78 -12.82 5.42 1.57
C LYS A 78 -11.30 5.19 1.53
N CYS A 79 -10.91 3.97 1.20
CA CYS A 79 -9.51 3.57 0.98
C CYS A 79 -9.34 2.95 -0.41
N PRO A 80 -8.09 2.78 -0.90
CA PRO A 80 -7.83 1.98 -2.07
C PRO A 80 -8.33 0.54 -1.84
N GLU A 81 -8.71 -0.14 -2.91
CA GLU A 81 -9.09 -1.54 -2.89
C GLU A 81 -8.00 -2.36 -3.60
N PRO A 82 -7.43 -3.40 -2.97
CA PRO A 82 -6.53 -4.31 -3.67
C PRO A 82 -7.34 -5.15 -4.66
N LEU A 83 -6.89 -5.21 -5.90
CA LEU A 83 -7.54 -5.96 -6.97
C LEU A 83 -6.99 -7.37 -7.03
N LYS A 84 -7.88 -8.33 -7.27
CA LYS A 84 -7.51 -9.71 -7.54
C LYS A 84 -7.14 -9.88 -9.01
N ASP A 85 -6.12 -10.68 -9.27
CA ASP A 85 -5.86 -11.20 -10.61
C ASP A 85 -6.93 -12.24 -11.03
N LYS A 86 -6.84 -12.73 -12.27
CA LYS A 86 -7.69 -13.80 -12.83
C LYS A 86 -7.61 -15.09 -12.01
N SER A 87 -6.51 -15.33 -11.31
CA SER A 87 -6.27 -16.46 -10.39
C SER A 87 -6.76 -16.21 -8.96
N LYS A 88 -7.46 -15.09 -8.72
CA LYS A 88 -8.02 -14.67 -7.42
C LYS A 88 -6.97 -14.29 -6.35
N ASN A 89 -5.73 -14.02 -6.72
CA ASN A 89 -4.66 -13.58 -5.83
C ASN A 89 -4.59 -12.07 -5.71
N PHE A 90 -4.32 -11.57 -4.49
CA PHE A 90 -4.02 -10.15 -4.25
C PHE A 90 -2.52 -9.82 -4.38
N ILE A 91 -1.65 -10.82 -4.28
CA ILE A 91 -0.19 -10.67 -4.26
C ILE A 91 0.37 -11.53 -5.38
N ASN A 92 1.18 -10.92 -6.23
CA ASN A 92 1.88 -11.58 -7.32
C ASN A 92 3.39 -11.28 -7.25
N ILE A 93 4.18 -11.91 -8.11
CA ILE A 93 5.64 -11.77 -8.13
C ILE A 93 6.10 -11.30 -9.51
N ILE A 94 7.00 -10.31 -9.54
CA ILE A 94 7.77 -9.90 -10.71
C ILE A 94 9.22 -9.66 -10.31
N ASN A 95 10.18 -10.20 -11.05
CA ASN A 95 11.62 -10.05 -10.79
C ASN A 95 11.98 -10.32 -9.31
N SER A 96 11.44 -11.41 -8.75
CA SER A 96 11.58 -11.83 -7.34
C SER A 96 11.00 -10.87 -6.29
N LYS A 97 10.29 -9.81 -6.70
CA LYS A 97 9.60 -8.86 -5.83
C LYS A 97 8.11 -9.07 -5.85
N ARG A 98 7.45 -8.85 -4.71
CA ARG A 98 5.98 -8.93 -4.61
C ARG A 98 5.35 -7.65 -5.11
N TYR A 99 4.20 -7.76 -5.76
CA TYR A 99 3.41 -6.61 -6.18
C TYR A 99 1.90 -6.83 -6.00
N SER A 100 1.17 -5.72 -5.96
CA SER A 100 -0.30 -5.68 -5.96
C SER A 100 -0.79 -4.51 -6.80
N ILE A 101 -1.98 -4.65 -7.39
CA ILE A 101 -2.69 -3.55 -8.07
C ILE A 101 -3.82 -3.07 -7.17
N PHE A 102 -4.01 -1.77 -7.10
CA PHE A 102 -5.06 -1.11 -6.32
C PHE A 102 -5.91 -0.19 -7.20
N THR A 103 -7.14 0.04 -6.79
CA THR A 103 -7.96 1.14 -7.35
C THR A 103 -7.30 2.48 -7.08
N PHE A 104 -7.33 3.39 -8.06
CA PHE A 104 -6.96 4.78 -7.84
C PHE A 104 -7.98 5.49 -6.95
N LEU A 105 -7.51 6.36 -6.05
CA LEU A 105 -8.35 7.28 -5.29
C LEU A 105 -8.21 8.68 -5.86
N GLU A 106 -9.32 9.25 -6.29
CA GLU A 106 -9.35 10.63 -6.76
C GLU A 106 -9.12 11.62 -5.60
N GLY A 107 -8.50 12.75 -5.95
CA GLY A 107 -8.13 13.80 -5.01
C GLY A 107 -6.62 13.98 -4.89
N ASN A 108 -6.22 14.91 -4.03
CA ASN A 108 -4.82 15.31 -3.84
C ASN A 108 -4.49 15.45 -2.35
N SER A 109 -3.22 15.27 -2.00
CA SER A 109 -2.72 15.52 -0.65
C SER A 109 -2.91 17.00 -0.27
N LYS A 110 -3.50 17.25 0.91
CA LYS A 110 -3.64 18.60 1.45
C LYS A 110 -2.28 19.13 1.91
N LYS A 111 -1.92 20.34 1.44
CA LYS A 111 -0.72 21.07 1.87
C LYS A 111 -0.96 21.99 3.08
N ARG A 112 -2.21 22.44 3.28
CA ARG A 112 -2.64 23.30 4.39
C ARG A 112 -3.79 22.63 5.14
N TRP A 113 -3.68 22.62 6.46
CA TRP A 113 -4.64 21.99 7.36
C TRP A 113 -5.49 23.04 8.09
N SER A 114 -6.74 22.68 8.37
CA SER A 114 -7.71 23.49 9.13
C SER A 114 -8.38 22.62 10.19
N GLY A 115 -9.00 23.24 11.19
CA GLY A 115 -9.76 22.50 12.22
C GLY A 115 -10.83 21.59 11.63
N GLU A 116 -11.53 22.04 10.60
CA GLU A 116 -12.52 21.23 9.87
C GLU A 116 -11.89 20.03 9.15
N ALA A 117 -10.69 20.19 8.58
CA ALA A 117 -9.98 19.07 7.96
C ALA A 117 -9.57 18.03 9.01
N CYS A 118 -9.09 18.46 10.18
CA CYS A 118 -8.77 17.58 11.29
C CYS A 118 -10.01 16.82 11.79
N TYR A 119 -11.15 17.49 11.91
CA TYR A 119 -12.42 16.87 12.27
C TYR A 119 -12.81 15.77 11.26
N LYS A 120 -12.71 16.04 9.95
CA LYS A 120 -12.99 15.06 8.89
C LYS A 120 -12.06 13.84 8.96
N VAL A 121 -10.77 14.04 9.23
CA VAL A 121 -9.81 12.93 9.44
C VAL A 121 -10.19 12.11 10.67
N GLY A 122 -10.53 12.75 11.79
CA GLY A 122 -10.96 12.07 13.02
C GLY A 122 -12.21 11.20 12.79
N ARG A 123 -13.21 11.72 12.07
CA ARG A 123 -14.41 10.95 11.67
C ARG A 123 -14.06 9.75 10.80
N ALA A 124 -13.15 9.91 9.83
CA ALA A 124 -12.72 8.82 8.96
C ALA A 124 -11.96 7.73 9.75
N LEU A 125 -11.09 8.14 10.67
CA LEU A 125 -10.31 7.24 11.52
C LEU A 125 -11.20 6.46 12.51
N ALA A 126 -12.17 7.13 13.13
CA ALA A 126 -13.14 6.49 14.00
C ALA A 126 -13.96 5.43 13.25
N ASN A 127 -14.38 5.74 12.01
CA ASN A 127 -15.07 4.76 11.17
C ASN A 127 -14.16 3.56 10.84
N PHE A 128 -12.90 3.82 10.48
CA PHE A 128 -11.92 2.76 10.23
C PHE A 128 -11.74 1.83 11.45
N HIS A 129 -11.65 2.38 12.66
CA HIS A 129 -11.60 1.57 13.89
C HIS A 129 -12.87 0.77 14.11
N LYS A 130 -14.05 1.39 13.92
CA LYS A 130 -15.35 0.74 14.14
C LYS A 130 -15.53 -0.46 13.22
N VAL A 131 -15.29 -0.31 11.92
CA VAL A 131 -15.49 -1.40 10.96
C VAL A 131 -14.51 -2.54 11.17
N ASN A 132 -13.28 -2.26 11.62
CA ASN A 132 -12.25 -3.28 11.79
C ASN A 132 -12.19 -3.89 13.20
N LYS A 133 -13.03 -3.44 14.15
CA LYS A 133 -13.02 -3.88 15.55
C LYS A 133 -13.08 -5.41 15.72
N ASN A 134 -13.84 -6.09 14.87
CA ASN A 134 -14.06 -7.54 14.96
C ASN A 134 -13.19 -8.36 14.00
N LEU A 135 -12.24 -7.72 13.29
CA LEU A 135 -11.39 -8.40 12.33
C LEU A 135 -10.31 -9.23 13.05
N LYS A 136 -10.43 -10.56 12.99
CA LYS A 136 -9.56 -11.51 13.71
C LYS A 136 -8.23 -11.80 12.98
N ILE A 137 -7.59 -10.80 12.40
CA ILE A 137 -6.23 -10.92 11.86
C ILE A 137 -5.27 -10.10 12.71
N LYS A 138 -4.05 -10.62 12.91
CA LYS A 138 -3.04 -9.98 13.76
C LYS A 138 -1.68 -10.03 13.08
N ILE A 139 -0.87 -9.02 13.34
CA ILE A 139 0.57 -9.00 13.05
C ILE A 139 1.30 -8.62 14.34
N LYS A 140 2.56 -9.03 14.44
CA LYS A 140 3.43 -8.56 15.51
C LYS A 140 3.70 -7.07 15.31
N ASN A 141 3.55 -6.27 16.36
CA ASN A 141 3.99 -4.88 16.34
C ASN A 141 5.52 -4.86 16.46
N ASP A 142 6.21 -4.60 15.36
CA ASP A 142 7.67 -4.49 15.33
C ASP A 142 8.20 -3.22 16.04
N PHE A 143 7.32 -2.30 16.43
CA PHE A 143 7.63 -1.06 17.18
C PHE A 143 6.93 -1.01 18.56
N SER A 144 6.69 -2.17 19.18
CA SER A 144 6.14 -2.25 20.54
C SER A 144 7.10 -1.67 21.58
N VAL A 145 6.59 -1.42 22.79
CA VAL A 145 7.40 -0.99 23.95
C VAL A 145 8.60 -1.94 24.18
N SER A 146 8.39 -3.25 24.03
CA SER A 146 9.47 -4.25 24.11
C SER A 146 10.55 -4.13 23.03
N PHE A 147 10.24 -3.51 21.88
CA PHE A 147 11.24 -3.19 20.88
C PHE A 147 12.03 -1.93 21.25
N TRP A 148 11.42 -0.97 21.93
CA TRP A 148 12.08 0.29 22.30
C TRP A 148 13.27 0.08 23.23
N GLU A 149 13.17 -0.86 24.17
CA GLU A 149 14.29 -1.23 25.04
C GLU A 149 15.49 -1.75 24.22
N LYS A 150 15.23 -2.64 23.25
CA LYS A 150 16.27 -3.15 22.34
C LYS A 150 16.87 -2.02 21.50
N LEU A 151 16.03 -1.12 20.99
CA LEU A 151 16.46 0.03 20.21
C LEU A 151 17.36 0.95 21.03
N PHE A 152 16.98 1.24 22.29
CA PHE A 152 17.78 2.03 23.22
C PHE A 152 19.16 1.41 23.44
N LEU A 153 19.23 0.10 23.69
CA LEU A 153 20.50 -0.62 23.86
C LEU A 153 21.39 -0.57 22.60
N ILE A 154 20.80 -0.69 21.41
CA ILE A 154 21.52 -0.57 20.13
C ILE A 154 22.10 0.84 19.97
N ILE A 155 21.31 1.87 20.25
CA ILE A 155 21.75 3.27 20.13
C ILE A 155 22.84 3.58 21.16
N LYS A 156 22.68 3.14 22.41
CA LYS A 156 23.67 3.33 23.48
C LYS A 156 25.02 2.70 23.11
N LYS A 157 25.03 1.48 22.56
CA LYS A 157 26.26 0.82 22.09
C LYS A 157 26.95 1.58 20.96
N LYS A 158 26.20 2.14 20.01
CA LYS A 158 26.75 2.95 18.90
C LYS A 158 27.32 4.30 19.34
N LYS A 159 26.93 4.81 20.51
CA LYS A 159 27.37 6.11 21.04
C LYS A 159 28.63 6.02 21.91
N ASN A 160 29.00 4.80 22.33
CA ASN A 160 30.18 4.50 23.14
C ASN A 160 31.33 3.92 22.28
N LEU A 161 31.28 4.13 20.96
CA LEU A 161 32.32 3.93 19.95
C LEU A 161 32.59 5.29 19.30
#